data_AF-A0A564W9H5-F1
#
_entry.id   AF-A0A564W9H5-F1
#
_cell.length_a   1.000
_cell.length_b   1.000
_cell.length_c   1.000
_cell.angle_alpha   90.00
_cell.angle_beta   90.00
_cell.angle_gamma   90.00
#
_symmetry.space_group_name_H-M   'P 1'
#
loop_
_entity.id
_entity.type
_entity.pdbx_description
1 polymer ?
#
loop_
_entity_poly.entity_id
_entity_poly.type
_entity_poly.pdbx_seq_one_letter_code
_entity_poly.pdbx_strand_id
1 'polypeptide(L)'
;MLSPSSSIAYAPERSRPSLLAGTIAGLVNLAVVCALVTGLWYVLLHPNGVFALYTPMYGFSLVVAVVAAIVLIAKVAEFFPLQSLAIADPARGVLFTAIAVGIGVLIVHGLFWNFIGRFGVTYFSPWSIVAEGGVGAEFFNARENASTAIIYVLAAFLWIALYWAVGFGRWPWAGAGAGVRAWSRFTTIALIATLLYVVLFHPHVCALFYPAQTMAGVTPWWAAFAQTASAYFNLGLVLCTVLWIVISDVLWEQWPWRLLDRADGPGFARGAFAFVGTIVLGAATVWIALAAMTAVWMEPFEGGQYTDAPYFRYLHAGEIAGFGMLGAFITRAYLDAPLQRLALAARLAARTLLAAAVGAVAYVFYYSSAGTALLGRVPGIGQPEDTPLVWTLLFIAVVLCQLEFFRGWPLTRMDDEGARR
;
A
#
# COMPACT_ATOMS: atom_id res chain seq x y z
N MET A 1 -33.66 20.24 -12.11
CA MET A 1 -33.95 18.99 -11.36
C MET A 1 -32.73 18.66 -10.54
N LEU A 2 -32.77 19.05 -9.26
CA LEU A 2 -31.66 18.97 -8.32
C LEU A 2 -31.71 17.58 -7.66
N SER A 3 -30.64 16.79 -7.82
CA SER A 3 -30.44 15.57 -7.05
C SER A 3 -30.18 15.94 -5.58
N PRO A 4 -30.85 15.34 -4.60
CA PRO A 4 -30.66 15.69 -3.20
C PRO A 4 -29.25 15.34 -2.75
N SER A 5 -28.61 16.29 -2.08
CA SER A 5 -27.47 16.07 -1.20
C SER A 5 -27.75 14.90 -0.26
N SER A 6 -26.88 13.88 -0.25
CA SER A 6 -26.89 12.82 0.76
C SER A 6 -26.37 13.38 2.11
N SER A 7 -27.12 14.31 2.71
CA SER A 7 -27.08 14.51 4.15
C SER A 7 -27.69 13.27 4.78
N ILE A 8 -26.91 12.56 5.60
CA ILE A 8 -27.35 11.40 6.37
C ILE A 8 -28.54 11.86 7.24
N ALA A 9 -29.75 11.58 6.79
CA ALA A 9 -30.92 11.59 7.65
C ALA A 9 -30.65 10.53 8.73
N TYR A 10 -30.74 10.92 10.00
CA TYR A 10 -30.61 10.03 11.14
C TYR A 10 -31.70 8.96 11.02
N ALA A 11 -31.33 7.78 10.51
CA ALA A 11 -32.24 6.65 10.41
C ALA A 11 -32.72 6.26 11.82
N PRO A 12 -33.99 5.85 11.98
CA PRO A 12 -34.49 5.37 13.25
C PRO A 12 -33.62 4.21 13.76
N GLU A 13 -33.40 4.19 15.08
CA GLU A 13 -32.57 3.22 15.80
C GLU A 13 -33.05 1.78 15.52
N ARG A 14 -32.49 1.14 14.48
CA ARG A 14 -32.69 -0.28 14.20
C ARG A 14 -31.73 -1.11 15.05
N SER A 15 -32.23 -2.24 15.53
CA SER A 15 -31.55 -3.18 16.42
C SER A 15 -30.13 -3.49 15.94
N ARG A 16 -29.14 -2.84 16.56
CA ARG A 16 -27.72 -3.18 16.38
C ARG A 16 -27.59 -4.68 16.69
N PRO A 17 -26.95 -5.49 15.83
CA PRO A 17 -26.73 -6.89 16.15
C PRO A 17 -26.06 -7.06 17.51
N SER A 18 -26.24 -8.24 18.10
CA SER A 18 -25.53 -8.56 19.33
C SER A 18 -24.02 -8.40 19.07
N LEU A 19 -23.33 -7.77 20.03
CA LEU A 19 -21.88 -7.55 19.97
C LEU A 19 -21.12 -8.84 19.64
N LEU A 20 -21.63 -9.94 20.21
CA LEU A 20 -21.14 -11.29 20.04
C LEU A 20 -21.23 -11.73 18.57
N ALA A 21 -22.38 -11.56 17.92
CA ALA A 21 -22.56 -11.97 16.52
C ALA A 21 -21.61 -11.21 15.58
N GLY A 22 -21.47 -9.89 15.75
CA GLY A 22 -20.53 -9.08 14.97
C GLY A 22 -19.06 -9.47 15.18
N THR A 23 -18.68 -9.78 16.42
CA THR A 23 -17.32 -10.22 16.76
C THR A 23 -17.02 -11.59 16.16
N ILE A 24 -17.93 -12.56 16.29
CA ILE A 24 -17.77 -13.90 15.72
C ILE A 24 -17.66 -13.83 14.20
N ALA A 25 -18.53 -13.06 13.54
CA ALA A 25 -18.49 -12.90 12.08
C ALA A 25 -17.16 -12.30 11.61
N GLY A 26 -16.64 -11.29 12.32
CA GLY A 26 -15.34 -10.70 12.06
C GLY A 26 -14.20 -11.72 12.17
N LEU A 27 -14.17 -12.52 13.23
CA LEU A 27 -13.16 -13.56 13.44
C LEU A 27 -13.22 -14.66 12.38
N VAL A 28 -14.42 -15.10 11.98
CA VAL A 28 -14.60 -16.08 10.90
C VAL A 28 -14.09 -15.53 9.57
N ASN A 29 -14.44 -14.29 9.23
CA ASN A 29 -13.91 -13.63 8.02
C ASN A 29 -12.38 -13.52 8.05
N LEU A 30 -11.79 -13.15 9.20
CA LEU A 30 -10.35 -13.08 9.36
C LEU A 30 -9.69 -14.45 9.12
N ALA A 31 -10.25 -15.52 9.68
CA ALA A 31 -9.74 -16.88 9.47
C ALA A 31 -9.80 -17.29 7.98
N VAL A 32 -10.90 -16.99 7.29
CA VAL A 32 -11.06 -17.24 5.84
C VAL A 32 -10.02 -16.45 5.04
N VAL A 33 -9.80 -15.18 5.37
CA VAL A 33 -8.81 -14.34 4.68
C VAL A 33 -7.38 -14.85 4.94
N CYS A 34 -7.04 -15.25 6.17
CA CYS A 34 -5.75 -15.89 6.46
C CYS A 34 -5.53 -17.15 5.62
N ALA A 35 -6.56 -18.01 5.50
CA ALA A 35 -6.49 -19.22 4.69
C ALA A 35 -6.32 -18.88 3.19
N LEU A 36 -7.07 -17.89 2.70
CA LEU A 36 -6.97 -17.44 1.31
C LEU A 36 -5.60 -16.84 0.99
N VAL A 37 -5.07 -15.96 1.85
CA VAL A 37 -3.72 -15.38 1.70
C VAL A 37 -2.66 -16.47 1.71
N THR A 38 -2.77 -17.45 2.61
CA THR A 38 -1.85 -18.60 2.66
C THR A 38 -1.91 -19.43 1.37
N GLY A 39 -3.11 -19.71 0.87
CA GLY A 39 -3.29 -20.43 -0.39
C GLY A 39 -2.73 -19.67 -1.59
N LEU A 40 -3.01 -18.36 -1.68
CA LEU A 40 -2.48 -17.48 -2.72
C LEU A 40 -0.95 -17.37 -2.64
N TRP A 41 -0.40 -17.25 -1.44
CA TRP A 41 1.05 -17.27 -1.23
C TRP A 41 1.64 -18.58 -1.75
N TYR A 42 1.09 -19.73 -1.36
CA TYR A 42 1.57 -21.03 -1.83
C TYR A 42 1.51 -21.18 -3.36
N VAL A 43 0.41 -20.75 -3.98
CA VAL A 43 0.26 -20.87 -5.44
C VAL A 43 1.21 -19.93 -6.17
N LEU A 44 1.31 -18.66 -5.74
CA LEU A 44 1.96 -17.61 -6.53
C LEU A 44 3.41 -17.32 -6.12
N LEU A 45 3.71 -17.30 -4.83
CA LEU A 45 4.93 -16.67 -4.29
C LEU A 45 5.80 -17.61 -3.46
N HIS A 46 5.27 -18.71 -2.94
CA HIS A 46 6.07 -19.63 -2.15
C HIS A 46 7.21 -20.22 -3.03
N PRO A 47 8.45 -20.34 -2.52
CA PRO A 47 9.58 -20.84 -3.31
C PRO A 47 9.37 -22.26 -3.86
N ASN A 48 8.72 -23.12 -3.07
CA ASN A 48 8.30 -24.47 -3.48
C ASN A 48 6.83 -24.50 -4.00
N GLY A 49 6.29 -23.34 -4.36
CA GLY A 49 4.92 -23.16 -4.82
C GLY A 49 4.71 -23.54 -6.28
N VAL A 50 3.51 -23.28 -6.80
CA VAL A 50 3.15 -23.65 -8.19
C VAL A 50 3.88 -22.77 -9.20
N PHE A 51 3.82 -21.46 -9.02
CA PHE A 51 4.43 -20.51 -9.96
C PHE A 51 5.77 -19.94 -9.49
N ALA A 52 6.04 -19.99 -8.16
CA ALA A 52 7.29 -19.53 -7.55
C ALA A 52 7.76 -18.16 -8.10
N LEU A 53 6.85 -17.19 -8.19
CA LEU A 53 7.12 -15.86 -8.77
C LEU A 53 7.96 -14.98 -7.85
N TYR A 54 8.28 -15.46 -6.65
CA TYR A 54 9.05 -14.72 -5.67
C TYR A 54 10.55 -14.89 -5.92
N THR A 55 11.06 -14.03 -6.78
CA THR A 55 12.41 -13.48 -6.67
C THR A 55 12.18 -12.04 -6.25
N PRO A 56 12.54 -11.62 -5.04
CA PRO A 56 11.71 -10.76 -4.19
C PRO A 56 11.11 -9.54 -4.87
N MET A 57 11.87 -8.83 -5.70
CA MET A 57 11.42 -7.61 -6.36
C MET A 57 10.43 -7.92 -7.48
N TYR A 58 10.59 -9.01 -8.22
CA TYR A 58 9.60 -9.42 -9.22
C TYR A 58 8.24 -9.71 -8.59
N GLY A 59 8.19 -10.59 -7.59
CA GLY A 59 6.96 -10.89 -6.86
C GLY A 59 6.35 -9.66 -6.20
N PHE A 60 7.18 -8.79 -5.61
CA PHE A 60 6.75 -7.52 -5.03
C PHE A 60 6.12 -6.62 -6.09
N SER A 61 6.76 -6.42 -7.25
CA SER A 61 6.24 -5.56 -8.32
C SER A 61 4.84 -5.98 -8.79
N LEU A 62 4.58 -7.29 -8.88
CA LEU A 62 3.26 -7.82 -9.23
C LEU A 62 2.22 -7.52 -8.16
N VAL A 63 2.54 -7.82 -6.89
CA VAL A 63 1.62 -7.59 -5.77
C VAL A 63 1.30 -6.10 -5.60
N VAL A 64 2.30 -5.23 -5.62
CA VAL A 64 2.10 -3.79 -5.47
C VAL A 64 1.38 -3.18 -6.68
N ALA A 65 1.57 -3.72 -7.89
CA ALA A 65 0.79 -3.32 -9.06
C ALA A 65 -0.69 -3.68 -8.92
N VAL A 66 -1.00 -4.85 -8.34
CA VAL A 66 -2.39 -5.22 -8.02
C VAL A 66 -2.97 -4.30 -6.95
N VAL A 67 -2.23 -3.97 -5.88
CA VAL A 67 -2.67 -3.00 -4.87
C VAL A 67 -2.92 -1.62 -5.50
N ALA A 68 -2.00 -1.15 -6.35
CA ALA A 68 -2.15 0.10 -7.09
C ALA A 68 -3.38 0.09 -8.01
N ALA A 69 -3.67 -1.04 -8.66
CA ALA A 69 -4.87 -1.22 -9.47
C ALA A 69 -6.16 -1.18 -8.62
N ILE A 70 -6.15 -1.81 -7.43
CA ILE A 70 -7.30 -1.75 -6.50
C ILE A 70 -7.56 -0.31 -6.06
N VAL A 71 -6.51 0.41 -5.66
CA VAL A 71 -6.60 1.83 -5.26
C VAL A 71 -7.02 2.71 -6.44
N LEU A 72 -6.50 2.45 -7.64
CA LEU A 72 -6.91 3.15 -8.87
C LEU A 72 -8.41 2.98 -9.11
N ILE A 73 -8.94 1.76 -9.03
CA ILE A 73 -10.37 1.49 -9.26
C ILE A 73 -11.23 2.13 -8.16
N ALA A 74 -10.91 1.86 -6.89
CA ALA A 74 -11.79 2.18 -5.77
C ALA A 74 -11.65 3.64 -5.30
N LYS A 75 -10.42 4.18 -5.21
CA LYS A 75 -10.16 5.49 -4.63
C LYS A 75 -9.96 6.59 -5.67
N VAL A 76 -9.34 6.27 -6.82
CA VAL A 76 -9.07 7.28 -7.86
C VAL A 76 -10.24 7.39 -8.84
N ALA A 77 -10.63 6.30 -9.48
CA ALA A 77 -11.65 6.27 -10.52
C ALA A 77 -13.08 6.16 -9.99
N GLU A 78 -13.26 5.84 -8.70
CA GLU A 78 -14.58 5.64 -8.08
C GLU A 78 -15.45 4.65 -8.89
N PHE A 79 -14.85 3.54 -9.34
CA PHE A 79 -15.44 2.49 -10.19
C PHE A 79 -15.84 2.92 -11.62
N PHE A 80 -15.45 4.12 -12.08
CA PHE A 80 -15.71 4.55 -13.46
C PHE A 80 -15.07 3.62 -14.51
N PRO A 81 -15.76 3.26 -15.62
CA PRO A 81 -17.14 3.60 -16.02
C PRO A 81 -18.21 2.58 -15.57
N LEU A 82 -17.85 1.63 -14.71
CA LEU A 82 -18.67 0.47 -14.34
C LEU A 82 -19.48 0.68 -13.06
N GLN A 83 -19.50 1.90 -12.50
CA GLN A 83 -20.12 2.22 -11.21
C GLN A 83 -21.64 1.96 -11.18
N SER A 84 -22.31 2.00 -12.33
CA SER A 84 -23.75 1.81 -12.46
C SER A 84 -24.16 0.36 -12.76
N LEU A 85 -23.21 -0.58 -12.87
CA LEU A 85 -23.53 -1.98 -13.10
C LEU A 85 -24.24 -2.59 -11.89
N ALA A 86 -25.47 -3.08 -12.10
CA ALA A 86 -26.25 -3.78 -11.10
C ALA A 86 -25.85 -5.27 -11.06
N ILE A 87 -24.75 -5.57 -10.37
CA ILE A 87 -24.21 -6.92 -10.21
C ILE A 87 -24.25 -7.31 -8.72
N ALA A 88 -24.62 -8.55 -8.43
CA ALA A 88 -24.60 -9.09 -7.07
C ALA A 88 -23.20 -9.02 -6.45
N ASP A 89 -23.10 -8.78 -5.15
CA ASP A 89 -21.82 -8.49 -4.48
C ASP A 89 -20.71 -9.55 -4.71
N PRO A 90 -20.99 -10.88 -4.72
CA PRO A 90 -19.96 -11.87 -5.04
C PRO A 90 -19.44 -11.76 -6.48
N ALA A 91 -20.34 -11.60 -7.45
CA ALA A 91 -19.98 -11.48 -8.85
C ALA A 91 -19.25 -10.15 -9.14
N ARG A 92 -19.67 -9.07 -8.47
CA ARG A 92 -18.98 -7.77 -8.49
C ARG A 92 -17.56 -7.92 -7.94
N GLY A 93 -17.41 -8.60 -6.81
CA GLY A 93 -16.15 -8.89 -6.17
C GLY A 93 -15.17 -9.60 -7.10
N VAL A 94 -15.62 -10.70 -7.71
CA VAL A 94 -14.82 -11.46 -8.69
C VAL A 94 -14.46 -10.61 -9.90
N LEU A 95 -15.42 -9.88 -10.47
CA LEU A 95 -15.20 -9.04 -11.66
C LEU A 95 -14.13 -7.97 -11.40
N PHE A 96 -14.27 -7.16 -10.35
CA PHE A 96 -13.31 -6.09 -10.07
C PHE A 96 -11.96 -6.63 -9.60
N THR A 97 -11.92 -7.78 -8.93
CA THR A 97 -10.65 -8.46 -8.61
C THR A 97 -9.94 -8.89 -9.89
N ALA A 98 -10.65 -9.50 -10.85
CA ALA A 98 -10.08 -9.89 -12.14
C ALA A 98 -9.60 -8.68 -12.95
N ILE A 99 -10.36 -7.57 -12.95
CA ILE A 99 -9.95 -6.31 -13.57
C ILE A 99 -8.69 -5.76 -12.90
N ALA A 100 -8.62 -5.74 -11.57
CA ALA A 100 -7.46 -5.25 -10.84
C ALA A 100 -6.19 -6.08 -11.14
N VAL A 101 -6.32 -7.41 -11.19
CA VAL A 101 -5.22 -8.31 -11.59
C VAL A 101 -4.81 -8.03 -13.04
N GLY A 102 -5.77 -7.92 -13.95
CA GLY A 102 -5.51 -7.60 -15.37
C GLY A 102 -4.79 -6.26 -15.55
N ILE A 103 -5.22 -5.22 -14.83
CA ILE A 103 -4.55 -3.91 -14.83
C ILE A 103 -3.15 -4.02 -14.24
N GLY A 104 -2.95 -4.72 -13.12
CA GLY A 104 -1.65 -4.92 -12.50
C GLY A 104 -0.64 -5.58 -13.46
N VAL A 105 -1.06 -6.67 -14.12
CA VAL A 105 -0.27 -7.37 -15.15
C VAL A 105 0.01 -6.45 -16.35
N LEU A 106 -0.99 -5.70 -16.82
CA LEU A 106 -0.83 -4.75 -17.91
C LEU A 106 0.15 -3.62 -17.56
N ILE A 107 0.14 -3.13 -16.33
CA ILE A 107 1.09 -2.12 -15.85
C ILE A 107 2.51 -2.67 -15.89
N VAL A 108 2.77 -3.82 -15.26
CA VAL A 108 4.13 -4.37 -15.16
C VAL A 108 4.64 -4.80 -16.54
N HIS A 109 3.91 -5.68 -17.23
CA HIS A 109 4.41 -6.27 -18.47
C HIS A 109 4.08 -5.44 -19.70
N GLY A 110 2.89 -4.86 -19.80
CA GLY A 110 2.48 -4.07 -20.97
C GLY A 110 3.16 -2.70 -20.98
N LEU A 111 2.88 -1.89 -19.95
CA LEU A 111 3.33 -0.50 -19.87
C LEU A 111 4.84 -0.41 -19.57
N PHE A 112 5.32 -1.00 -18.47
CA PHE A 112 6.72 -0.82 -18.09
C PHE A 112 7.66 -1.68 -18.94
N TRP A 113 7.48 -2.99 -19.00
CA TRP A 113 8.46 -3.84 -19.68
C TRP A 113 8.44 -3.73 -21.20
N ASN A 114 7.26 -3.66 -21.82
CA ASN A 114 7.15 -3.72 -23.28
C ASN A 114 6.95 -2.36 -23.96
N PHE A 115 6.53 -1.32 -23.23
CA PHE A 115 6.37 0.02 -23.80
C PHE A 115 7.47 0.98 -23.30
N ILE A 116 7.39 1.44 -22.06
CA ILE A 116 8.34 2.43 -21.50
C ILE A 116 9.77 1.90 -21.53
N GLY A 117 9.99 0.65 -21.13
CA GLY A 117 11.33 0.07 -21.05
C GLY A 117 11.96 -0.25 -22.40
N ARG A 118 11.17 -0.34 -23.47
CA ARG A 118 11.68 -0.57 -24.84
C ARG A 118 11.88 0.72 -25.63
N PHE A 119 11.01 1.70 -25.44
CA PHE A 119 11.00 2.94 -26.23
C PHE A 119 11.44 4.19 -25.45
N GLY A 120 11.54 4.09 -24.12
CA GLY A 120 11.90 5.18 -23.22
C GLY A 120 13.15 4.85 -22.41
N VAL A 121 12.97 4.40 -21.17
CA VAL A 121 14.08 4.23 -20.22
C VAL A 121 14.37 2.75 -19.97
N THR A 122 15.56 2.30 -20.37
CA THR A 122 15.90 0.88 -20.55
C THR A 122 15.78 0.05 -19.28
N TYR A 123 16.08 0.64 -18.12
CA TYR A 123 15.97 -0.07 -16.85
C TYR A 123 14.56 -0.54 -16.48
N PHE A 124 13.49 -0.08 -17.16
CA PHE A 124 12.14 -0.60 -16.92
C PHE A 124 11.85 -1.93 -17.65
N SER A 125 12.76 -2.41 -18.50
CA SER A 125 12.58 -3.67 -19.22
C SER A 125 13.74 -4.63 -18.96
N PRO A 126 13.49 -5.85 -18.46
CA PRO A 126 14.53 -6.86 -18.33
C PRO A 126 15.20 -7.17 -19.67
N TRP A 127 14.43 -7.17 -20.76
CA TRP A 127 14.94 -7.45 -22.10
C TRP A 127 15.85 -6.34 -22.62
N SER A 128 15.52 -5.08 -22.34
CA SER A 128 16.36 -3.95 -22.74
C SER A 128 17.67 -3.93 -21.95
N ILE A 129 17.63 -4.21 -20.65
CA ILE A 129 18.84 -4.33 -19.81
C ILE A 129 19.75 -5.46 -20.33
N VAL A 130 19.19 -6.64 -20.61
CA VAL A 130 19.95 -7.78 -21.15
C VAL A 130 20.56 -7.42 -22.51
N ALA A 131 19.86 -6.66 -23.35
CA ALA A 131 20.33 -6.25 -24.67
C ALA A 131 21.47 -5.23 -24.62
N GLU A 132 21.54 -4.38 -23.59
CA GLU A 132 22.68 -3.48 -23.37
C GLU A 132 23.97 -4.24 -23.00
N GLY A 133 23.84 -5.43 -22.40
CA GLY A 133 24.96 -6.23 -21.94
C GLY A 133 25.71 -5.60 -20.76
N GLY A 134 26.84 -6.19 -20.39
CA GLY A 134 27.65 -5.75 -19.24
C GLY A 134 27.53 -6.67 -18.02
N VAL A 135 28.26 -6.31 -16.96
CA VAL A 135 28.30 -7.08 -15.71
C VAL A 135 26.96 -6.95 -14.97
N GLY A 136 26.37 -8.08 -14.58
CA GLY A 136 25.08 -8.09 -13.87
C GLY A 136 23.85 -7.95 -14.78
N ALA A 137 24.02 -8.03 -16.11
CA ALA A 137 22.92 -7.97 -17.07
C ALA A 137 22.25 -9.35 -17.31
N GLU A 138 22.50 -10.36 -16.46
CA GLU A 138 21.77 -11.64 -16.58
C GLU A 138 20.27 -11.41 -16.34
N PHE A 139 19.43 -12.21 -17.01
CA PHE A 139 17.99 -12.01 -16.97
C PHE A 139 17.40 -11.96 -15.55
N PHE A 140 17.97 -12.74 -14.61
CA PHE A 140 17.57 -12.71 -13.21
C PHE A 140 17.77 -11.32 -12.59
N ASN A 141 18.99 -10.78 -12.65
CA ASN A 141 19.35 -9.47 -12.13
C ASN A 141 18.60 -8.34 -12.87
N ALA A 142 18.51 -8.43 -14.19
CA ALA A 142 17.75 -7.50 -15.01
C ALA A 142 16.26 -7.45 -14.60
N ARG A 143 15.67 -8.61 -14.29
CA ARG A 143 14.29 -8.71 -13.80
C ARG A 143 14.14 -8.07 -12.42
N GLU A 144 15.03 -8.34 -11.49
CA GLU A 144 14.98 -7.76 -10.14
C GLU A 144 15.12 -6.23 -10.18
N ASN A 145 16.07 -5.71 -10.97
CA ASN A 145 16.30 -4.29 -11.09
C ASN A 145 15.13 -3.55 -11.78
N ALA A 146 14.60 -4.11 -12.87
CA ALA A 146 13.42 -3.54 -13.54
C ALA A 146 12.20 -3.54 -12.62
N SER A 147 12.01 -4.61 -11.87
CA SER A 147 10.91 -4.72 -10.91
C SER A 147 11.06 -3.73 -9.76
N THR A 148 12.29 -3.50 -9.28
CA THR A 148 12.62 -2.47 -8.29
C THR A 148 12.25 -1.07 -8.77
N ALA A 149 12.60 -0.72 -10.01
CA ALA A 149 12.22 0.57 -10.59
C ALA A 149 10.69 0.76 -10.65
N ILE A 150 9.95 -0.29 -11.00
CA ILE A 150 8.48 -0.28 -11.06
C ILE A 150 7.87 -0.11 -9.66
N ILE A 151 8.39 -0.82 -8.65
CA ILE A 151 7.95 -0.70 -7.25
C ILE A 151 8.04 0.75 -6.79
N TYR A 152 9.13 1.45 -7.10
CA TYR A 152 9.30 2.84 -6.72
C TYR A 152 8.29 3.79 -7.38
N VAL A 153 7.97 3.59 -8.66
CA VAL A 153 6.91 4.36 -9.32
C VAL A 153 5.56 4.09 -8.66
N LEU A 154 5.25 2.82 -8.38
CA LEU A 154 3.99 2.42 -7.77
C LEU A 154 3.87 2.85 -6.31
N ALA A 155 4.96 2.91 -5.56
CA ALA A 155 5.01 3.45 -4.21
C ALA A 155 4.66 4.96 -4.21
N ALA A 156 5.24 5.73 -5.14
CA ALA A 156 4.91 7.14 -5.31
C ALA A 156 3.43 7.33 -5.73
N PHE A 157 2.94 6.50 -6.65
CA PHE A 157 1.55 6.53 -7.08
C PHE A 157 0.59 6.22 -5.92
N LEU A 158 0.84 5.13 -5.18
CA LEU A 158 0.02 4.74 -4.04
C LEU A 158 -0.01 5.81 -2.96
N TRP A 159 1.15 6.40 -2.65
CA TRP A 159 1.24 7.49 -1.70
C TRP A 159 0.31 8.64 -2.08
N ILE A 160 0.44 9.15 -3.31
CA ILE A 160 -0.35 10.29 -3.74
C ILE A 160 -1.82 9.93 -3.95
N ALA A 161 -2.14 8.72 -4.41
CA ALA A 161 -3.51 8.28 -4.57
C ALA A 161 -4.26 8.18 -3.24
N LEU A 162 -3.63 7.58 -2.22
CA LEU A 162 -4.20 7.46 -0.88
C LEU A 162 -4.28 8.83 -0.21
N TYR A 163 -3.22 9.64 -0.31
CA TYR A 163 -3.23 11.01 0.19
C TYR A 163 -4.35 11.82 -0.45
N TRP A 164 -4.54 11.75 -1.77
CA TRP A 164 -5.55 12.54 -2.45
C TRP A 164 -6.95 12.19 -1.96
N ALA A 165 -7.23 10.89 -1.76
CA ALA A 165 -8.50 10.42 -1.24
C ALA A 165 -8.79 10.97 0.18
N VAL A 166 -7.78 11.02 1.05
CA VAL A 166 -7.92 11.49 2.44
C VAL A 166 -7.89 13.01 2.57
N GLY A 167 -6.98 13.67 1.85
CA GLY A 167 -6.74 15.11 1.94
C GLY A 167 -7.73 15.91 1.10
N PHE A 168 -7.75 15.69 -0.20
CA PHE A 168 -8.56 16.48 -1.15
C PHE A 168 -9.92 15.83 -1.46
N GLY A 169 -10.10 14.53 -1.26
CA GLY A 169 -11.32 13.80 -1.62
C GLY A 169 -11.72 14.03 -3.07
N ARG A 170 -12.86 14.71 -3.30
CA ARG A 170 -13.35 15.07 -4.63
C ARG A 170 -12.87 16.42 -5.16
N TRP A 171 -12.21 17.24 -4.34
CA TRP A 171 -11.65 18.51 -4.79
C TRP A 171 -10.50 18.29 -5.80
N PRO A 172 -10.35 19.16 -6.82
CA PRO A 172 -11.20 20.30 -7.19
C PRO A 172 -12.42 19.91 -8.06
N TRP A 173 -12.62 18.63 -8.37
CA TRP A 173 -13.65 18.15 -9.31
C TRP A 173 -14.97 17.74 -8.66
N ALA A 174 -15.35 18.35 -7.54
CA ALA A 174 -16.55 17.98 -6.80
C ALA A 174 -17.82 18.13 -7.66
N GLY A 175 -17.90 19.19 -8.47
CA GLY A 175 -19.01 19.45 -9.40
C GLY A 175 -18.89 18.78 -10.78
N ALA A 176 -17.82 18.01 -11.04
CA ALA A 176 -17.61 17.41 -12.36
C ALA A 176 -18.33 16.08 -12.54
N GLY A 177 -18.59 15.70 -13.80
CA GLY A 177 -19.08 14.36 -14.16
C GLY A 177 -18.08 13.26 -13.76
N ALA A 178 -18.58 12.03 -13.57
CA ALA A 178 -17.78 10.91 -13.07
C ALA A 178 -16.53 10.63 -13.92
N GLY A 179 -16.65 10.64 -15.25
CA GLY A 179 -15.51 10.42 -16.15
C GLY A 179 -14.47 11.54 -16.09
N VAL A 180 -14.91 12.81 -16.09
CA VAL A 180 -14.00 13.97 -15.96
C VAL A 180 -13.24 13.91 -14.64
N ARG A 181 -13.94 13.60 -13.54
CA ARG A 181 -13.32 13.45 -12.22
C ARG A 181 -12.31 12.31 -12.20
N ALA A 182 -12.67 11.13 -12.70
CA ALA A 182 -11.79 9.96 -12.71
C ALA A 182 -10.50 10.23 -13.49
N TRP A 183 -10.61 10.70 -14.74
CA TRP A 183 -9.45 10.95 -15.60
C TRP A 183 -8.59 12.13 -15.14
N SER A 184 -9.21 13.23 -14.70
CA SER A 184 -8.46 14.40 -14.24
C SER A 184 -7.70 14.09 -12.94
N ARG A 185 -8.33 13.36 -12.02
CA ARG A 185 -7.70 12.90 -10.78
C ARG A 185 -6.56 11.94 -11.07
N PHE A 186 -6.78 10.92 -11.90
CA PHE A 186 -5.74 9.98 -12.30
C PHE A 186 -4.54 10.69 -12.93
N THR A 187 -4.77 11.57 -13.90
CA THR A 187 -3.71 12.30 -14.61
C THR A 187 -2.90 13.17 -13.64
N THR A 188 -3.58 13.85 -12.71
CA THR A 188 -2.92 14.70 -11.71
C THR A 188 -2.07 13.87 -10.75
N ILE A 189 -2.63 12.78 -10.22
CA ILE A 189 -1.91 11.85 -9.33
C ILE A 189 -0.70 11.25 -10.05
N ALA A 190 -0.88 10.77 -11.29
CA ALA A 190 0.17 10.16 -12.09
C ALA A 190 1.31 11.15 -12.35
N LEU A 191 0.99 12.39 -12.72
CA LEU A 191 1.98 13.44 -12.94
C LEU A 191 2.81 13.71 -11.68
N ILE A 192 2.15 13.89 -10.53
CA ILE A 192 2.85 14.13 -9.26
C ILE A 192 3.67 12.90 -8.86
N ALA A 193 3.14 11.69 -9.02
CA ALA A 193 3.86 10.45 -8.74
C ALA A 193 5.12 10.31 -9.61
N THR A 194 5.05 10.69 -10.89
CA THR A 194 6.23 10.73 -11.77
C THR A 194 7.26 11.73 -11.28
N LEU A 195 6.87 12.94 -10.89
CA LEU A 195 7.80 13.93 -10.34
C LEU A 195 8.46 13.43 -9.05
N LEU A 196 7.70 12.82 -8.16
CA LEU A 196 8.24 12.22 -6.94
C LEU A 196 9.18 11.06 -7.24
N TYR A 197 8.87 10.23 -8.23
CA TYR A 197 9.77 9.19 -8.68
C TYR A 197 11.11 9.75 -9.16
N VAL A 198 11.08 10.79 -10.00
CA VAL A 198 12.28 11.45 -10.53
C VAL A 198 13.15 12.04 -9.41
N VAL A 199 12.55 12.55 -8.33
CA VAL A 199 13.30 13.20 -7.23
C VAL A 199 13.75 12.21 -6.15
N LEU A 200 12.93 11.20 -5.83
CA LEU A 200 13.13 10.33 -4.67
C LEU A 200 13.74 8.98 -5.00
N PHE A 201 13.61 8.51 -6.24
CA PHE A 201 13.97 7.13 -6.59
C PHE A 201 14.90 7.04 -7.79
N HIS A 202 14.65 7.84 -8.83
CA HIS A 202 15.44 7.83 -10.06
C HIS A 202 16.96 7.98 -9.87
N PRO A 203 17.48 8.87 -8.97
CA PRO A 203 18.91 8.97 -8.70
C PRO A 203 19.57 7.64 -8.33
N HIS A 204 18.90 6.85 -7.50
CA HIS A 204 19.38 5.54 -7.09
C HIS A 204 19.20 4.49 -8.19
N VAL A 205 18.05 4.49 -8.88
CA VAL A 205 17.78 3.52 -9.95
C VAL A 205 18.83 3.64 -11.06
N CYS A 206 19.24 4.85 -11.45
CA CYS A 206 20.31 5.06 -12.43
C CYS A 206 21.65 4.45 -12.00
N ALA A 207 21.89 4.30 -10.69
CA ALA A 207 23.11 3.72 -10.13
C ALA A 207 23.04 2.20 -9.93
N LEU A 208 21.86 1.58 -10.05
CA LEU A 208 21.70 0.11 -9.93
C LEU A 208 22.25 -0.67 -11.13
N PHE A 209 22.44 0.00 -12.26
CA PHE A 209 22.90 -0.61 -13.50
C PHE A 209 24.38 -0.36 -13.71
N TYR A 210 25.08 -1.34 -14.25
CA TYR A 210 26.46 -1.17 -14.69
C TYR A 210 26.54 -1.16 -16.23
N PRO A 211 27.11 -0.12 -16.86
CA PRO A 211 27.59 1.11 -16.23
C PRO A 211 26.45 1.99 -15.71
N ALA A 212 26.72 2.79 -14.67
CA ALA A 212 25.73 3.69 -14.10
C ALA A 212 25.25 4.70 -15.16
N GLN A 213 23.95 4.97 -15.16
CA GLN A 213 23.26 5.85 -16.12
C GLN A 213 23.48 7.33 -15.77
N THR A 214 24.75 7.75 -15.74
CA THR A 214 25.21 9.08 -15.28
C THR A 214 24.72 10.25 -16.12
N MET A 215 24.26 10.00 -17.35
CA MET A 215 23.65 11.01 -18.23
C MET A 215 22.17 11.25 -17.92
N ALA A 216 21.52 10.35 -17.19
CA ALA A 216 20.10 10.42 -16.85
C ALA A 216 19.87 10.69 -15.35
N GLY A 217 20.74 10.17 -14.49
CA GLY A 217 20.63 10.28 -13.04
C GLY A 217 21.64 11.26 -12.44
N VAL A 218 21.21 11.96 -11.39
CA VAL A 218 22.10 12.73 -10.51
C VAL A 218 22.48 11.90 -9.29
N THR A 219 23.47 12.34 -8.52
CA THR A 219 23.79 11.73 -7.23
C THR A 219 22.59 11.86 -6.26
N PRO A 220 22.23 10.81 -5.51
CA PRO A 220 21.20 10.88 -4.48
C PRO A 220 21.45 12.01 -3.47
N TRP A 221 20.53 12.98 -3.40
CA TRP A 221 20.66 14.16 -2.53
C TRP A 221 20.63 13.83 -1.03
N TRP A 222 20.16 12.63 -0.67
CA TRP A 222 20.12 12.15 0.70
C TRP A 222 21.39 11.44 1.16
N ALA A 223 22.31 11.10 0.25
CA ALA A 223 23.43 10.22 0.56
C ALA A 223 24.28 10.71 1.75
N ALA A 224 24.56 12.01 1.81
CA ALA A 224 25.43 12.58 2.83
C ALA A 224 24.84 12.51 4.25
N PHE A 225 23.55 12.78 4.44
CA PHE A 225 22.95 12.79 5.78
C PHE A 225 22.29 11.46 6.15
N ALA A 226 21.87 10.65 5.17
CA ALA A 226 21.29 9.34 5.41
C ALA A 226 22.35 8.22 5.52
N GLN A 227 23.62 8.53 5.20
CA GLN A 227 24.73 7.57 5.18
C GLN A 227 24.44 6.37 4.26
N THR A 228 23.70 6.62 3.18
CA THR A 228 23.41 5.62 2.14
C THR A 228 22.92 6.28 0.85
N ALA A 229 23.41 5.82 -0.30
CA ALA A 229 22.89 6.18 -1.61
C ALA A 229 21.63 5.37 -2.01
N SER A 230 21.18 4.41 -1.18
CA SER A 230 20.04 3.57 -1.47
C SER A 230 18.71 4.34 -1.43
N ALA A 231 17.83 4.08 -2.39
CA ALA A 231 16.45 4.57 -2.39
C ALA A 231 15.61 4.04 -1.22
N TYR A 232 16.10 3.03 -0.48
CA TYR A 232 15.41 2.54 0.71
C TYR A 232 15.21 3.61 1.78
N PHE A 233 16.07 4.65 1.82
CA PHE A 233 15.80 5.86 2.59
C PHE A 233 14.42 6.44 2.27
N ASN A 234 14.18 6.75 0.99
CA ASN A 234 12.92 7.35 0.55
C ASN A 234 11.77 6.35 0.61
N LEU A 235 12.01 5.07 0.31
CA LEU A 235 10.96 4.05 0.40
C LEU A 235 10.47 3.89 1.84
N GLY A 236 11.39 3.84 2.81
CA GLY A 236 11.05 3.82 4.24
C GLY A 236 10.21 5.02 4.66
N LEU A 237 10.64 6.23 4.28
CA LEU A 237 9.90 7.46 4.56
C LEU A 237 8.50 7.47 3.92
N VAL A 238 8.40 7.05 2.66
CA VAL A 238 7.12 6.97 1.94
C VAL A 238 6.18 5.97 2.63
N LEU A 239 6.64 4.77 2.97
CA LEU A 239 5.81 3.77 3.64
C LEU A 239 5.36 4.20 5.04
N CYS A 240 6.24 4.84 5.82
CA CYS A 240 5.86 5.44 7.10
C CYS A 240 4.86 6.59 6.94
N THR A 241 4.96 7.38 5.87
CA THR A 241 3.98 8.43 5.56
C THR A 241 2.63 7.81 5.17
N VAL A 242 2.64 6.77 4.34
CA VAL A 242 1.43 6.05 3.92
C VAL A 242 0.74 5.37 5.11
N LEU A 243 1.50 4.86 6.09
CA LEU A 243 0.93 4.36 7.34
C LEU A 243 0.03 5.41 8.00
N TRP A 244 0.47 6.65 8.11
CA TRP A 244 -0.35 7.70 8.74
C TRP A 244 -1.54 8.13 7.90
N ILE A 245 -1.43 8.07 6.57
CA ILE A 245 -2.60 8.24 5.68
C ILE A 245 -3.62 7.12 5.94
N VAL A 246 -3.17 5.87 6.02
CA VAL A 246 -4.01 4.70 6.30
C VAL A 246 -4.62 4.79 7.69
N ILE A 247 -3.86 5.09 8.74
CA ILE A 247 -4.39 5.28 10.11
C ILE A 247 -5.45 6.36 10.10
N SER A 248 -5.18 7.49 9.43
CA SER A 248 -6.12 8.60 9.34
C SER A 248 -7.43 8.20 8.68
N ASP A 249 -7.38 7.49 7.55
CA ASP A 249 -8.58 7.08 6.80
C ASP A 249 -9.33 5.95 7.49
N VAL A 250 -8.61 4.89 7.85
CA VAL A 250 -9.16 3.59 8.24
C VAL A 250 -9.54 3.56 9.71
N LEU A 251 -8.73 4.16 10.59
CA LEU A 251 -8.93 4.11 12.03
C LEU A 251 -9.54 5.39 12.59
N TRP A 252 -9.07 6.55 12.14
CA TRP A 252 -9.40 7.86 12.71
C TRP A 252 -10.60 8.57 12.07
N GLU A 253 -11.26 7.95 11.10
CA GLU A 253 -12.42 8.57 10.41
C GLU A 253 -12.07 9.96 9.84
N GLN A 254 -10.83 10.09 9.35
CA GLN A 254 -10.23 11.29 8.77
C GLN A 254 -9.98 12.45 9.75
N TRP A 255 -10.07 12.21 11.05
CA TRP A 255 -9.55 13.14 12.06
C TRP A 255 -8.01 13.15 12.07
N PRO A 256 -7.37 14.29 12.37
CA PRO A 256 -7.96 15.60 12.63
C PRO A 256 -8.26 16.41 11.35
N TRP A 257 -7.91 15.90 10.16
CA TRP A 257 -7.99 16.64 8.88
C TRP A 257 -9.38 17.17 8.57
N ARG A 258 -10.42 16.44 9.00
CA ARG A 258 -11.83 16.80 8.89
C ARG A 258 -12.18 18.15 9.52
N LEU A 259 -11.40 18.64 10.49
CA LEU A 259 -11.58 19.98 11.07
C LEU A 259 -11.42 21.12 10.06
N LEU A 260 -10.73 20.85 8.95
CA LEU A 260 -10.46 21.81 7.88
C LEU A 260 -11.44 21.65 6.70
N ASP A 261 -12.50 20.88 6.88
CA ASP A 261 -13.56 20.77 5.88
C ASP A 261 -14.28 22.11 5.70
N ARG A 262 -14.60 22.40 4.44
CA ARG A 262 -15.50 23.50 4.06
C ARG A 262 -16.94 22.99 4.10
N ALA A 263 -17.90 23.91 3.97
CA ALA A 263 -19.33 23.58 3.92
C ALA A 263 -19.68 22.57 2.81
N ASP A 264 -18.90 22.56 1.72
CA ASP A 264 -19.04 21.70 0.54
C ASP A 264 -18.10 20.47 0.56
N GLY A 265 -17.36 20.25 1.67
CA GLY A 265 -16.47 19.10 1.87
C GLY A 265 -14.98 19.45 1.90
N PRO A 266 -14.10 18.50 1.58
CA PRO A 266 -12.65 18.72 1.60
C PRO A 266 -12.24 19.82 0.61
N GLY A 267 -11.28 20.65 1.00
CA GLY A 267 -10.74 21.71 0.16
C GLY A 267 -9.22 21.76 0.18
N PHE A 268 -8.66 22.82 -0.43
CA PHE A 268 -7.21 23.00 -0.53
C PHE A 268 -6.49 22.93 0.83
N ALA A 269 -7.02 23.64 1.84
CA ALA A 269 -6.42 23.68 3.18
C ALA A 269 -6.34 22.29 3.82
N ARG A 270 -7.45 21.53 3.83
CA ARG A 270 -7.45 20.15 4.34
C ARG A 270 -6.39 19.29 3.67
N GLY A 271 -6.30 19.34 2.34
CA GLY A 271 -5.29 18.58 1.61
C GLY A 271 -3.87 19.01 2.00
N ALA A 272 -3.55 20.30 1.96
CA ALA A 272 -2.22 20.80 2.30
C ALA A 272 -1.79 20.39 3.72
N PHE A 273 -2.67 20.54 4.72
CA PHE A 273 -2.37 20.17 6.10
C PHE A 273 -2.30 18.65 6.30
N ALA A 274 -3.15 17.88 5.63
CA ALA A 274 -3.05 16.42 5.66
C ALA A 274 -1.73 15.94 5.02
N PHE A 275 -1.29 16.56 3.92
CA PHE A 275 -0.04 16.21 3.25
C PHE A 275 1.17 16.43 4.15
N VAL A 276 1.32 17.67 4.65
CA VAL A 276 2.43 18.02 5.54
C VAL A 276 2.35 17.23 6.84
N GLY A 277 1.17 17.11 7.44
CA GLY A 277 0.96 16.41 8.70
C GLY A 277 1.35 14.94 8.62
N THR A 278 0.94 14.24 7.55
CA THR A 278 1.30 12.82 7.35
C THR A 278 2.78 12.62 7.06
N ILE A 279 3.45 13.54 6.35
CA ILE A 279 4.90 13.50 6.16
C ILE A 279 5.65 13.68 7.48
N VAL A 280 5.25 14.67 8.30
CA VAL A 280 5.87 14.92 9.61
C VAL A 280 5.72 13.70 10.52
N LEU A 281 4.52 13.12 10.57
CA LEU A 281 4.27 11.90 11.33
C LEU A 281 5.08 10.71 10.77
N GLY A 282 5.18 10.58 9.44
CA GLY A 282 6.00 9.57 8.78
C GLY A 282 7.49 9.69 9.12
N ALA A 283 8.05 10.90 9.06
CA ALA A 283 9.43 11.18 9.44
C ALA A 283 9.68 10.89 10.93
N ALA A 284 8.74 11.24 11.80
CA ALA A 284 8.80 10.90 13.22
C ALA A 284 8.80 9.38 13.44
N THR A 285 7.98 8.63 12.69
CA THR A 285 7.97 7.15 12.76
C THR A 285 9.28 6.54 12.28
N VAL A 286 9.86 7.04 11.19
CA VAL A 286 11.20 6.61 10.76
C VAL A 286 12.21 6.86 11.87
N TRP A 287 12.24 8.06 12.45
CA TRP A 287 13.17 8.40 13.51
C TRP A 287 13.02 7.51 14.75
N ILE A 288 11.79 7.26 15.20
CA ILE A 288 11.51 6.34 16.32
C ILE A 288 11.97 4.92 15.99
N ALA A 289 11.70 4.43 14.77
CA ALA A 289 12.10 3.09 14.35
C ALA A 289 13.63 2.96 14.30
N LEU A 290 14.34 3.96 13.76
CA LEU A 290 15.81 4.00 13.76
C LEU A 290 16.39 4.02 15.17
N ALA A 291 15.82 4.81 16.07
CA ALA A 291 16.26 4.85 17.47
C ALA A 291 16.07 3.49 18.16
N ALA A 292 14.91 2.85 17.95
CA ALA A 292 14.64 1.52 18.49
C ALA A 292 15.61 0.46 17.93
N MET A 293 15.85 0.47 16.62
CA MET A 293 16.82 -0.44 15.99
C MET A 293 18.24 -0.17 16.47
N THR A 294 18.63 1.09 16.69
CA THR A 294 19.95 1.45 17.23
C THR A 294 20.13 0.93 18.66
N ALA A 295 19.08 0.94 19.47
CA ALA A 295 19.12 0.38 20.81
C ALA A 295 19.28 -1.16 20.82
N VAL A 296 18.82 -1.85 19.77
CA VAL A 296 18.87 -3.32 19.67
C VAL A 296 20.11 -3.82 18.95
N TRP A 297 20.52 -3.16 17.87
CA TRP A 297 21.57 -3.61 16.94
C TRP A 297 22.70 -2.59 16.80
N MET A 298 22.87 -1.69 17.77
CA MET A 298 23.89 -0.63 17.75
C MET A 298 23.76 0.33 16.56
N GLU A 299 24.67 1.30 16.47
CA GLU A 299 24.70 2.32 15.44
C GLU A 299 25.05 1.71 14.06
N PRO A 300 24.26 2.00 13.01
CA PRO A 300 24.53 1.50 11.67
C PRO A 300 25.72 2.23 11.03
N PHE A 301 26.46 1.54 10.16
CA PHE A 301 27.59 2.10 9.43
C PHE A 301 27.62 1.64 7.97
N GLU A 302 28.13 2.49 7.07
CA GLU A 302 28.22 2.17 5.65
C GLU A 302 29.21 1.02 5.41
N GLY A 303 28.82 0.05 4.57
CA GLY A 303 29.59 -1.17 4.35
C GLY A 303 29.37 -2.29 5.39
N GLY A 304 28.55 -2.04 6.41
CA GLY A 304 28.13 -3.07 7.37
C GLY A 304 27.33 -4.20 6.72
N GLN A 305 27.34 -5.38 7.34
CA GLN A 305 26.55 -6.52 6.87
C GLN A 305 25.07 -6.27 7.19
N TYR A 306 24.25 -6.09 6.15
CA TYR A 306 22.80 -5.95 6.13
C TYR A 306 22.15 -5.29 7.36
N THR A 307 21.95 -6.00 8.47
CA THR A 307 21.44 -5.39 9.71
C THR A 307 22.26 -4.19 10.15
N ASP A 308 23.57 -4.16 9.90
CA ASP A 308 24.42 -3.05 10.29
C ASP A 308 24.43 -1.91 9.26
N ALA A 309 23.81 -2.11 8.09
CA ALA A 309 23.80 -1.15 7.02
C ALA A 309 22.65 -0.13 7.15
N PRO A 310 22.91 1.18 6.94
CA PRO A 310 21.88 2.21 7.02
C PRO A 310 20.69 1.97 6.07
N TYR A 311 20.93 1.49 4.84
CA TYR A 311 19.86 1.24 3.87
C TYR A 311 18.82 0.24 4.38
N PHE A 312 19.27 -0.81 5.10
CA PHE A 312 18.38 -1.81 5.66
C PHE A 312 17.52 -1.20 6.76
N ARG A 313 18.10 -0.36 7.63
CA ARG A 313 17.35 0.29 8.71
C ARG A 313 16.19 1.13 8.16
N TYR A 314 16.42 1.88 7.09
CA TYR A 314 15.34 2.62 6.45
C TYR A 314 14.29 1.71 5.80
N LEU A 315 14.71 0.66 5.09
CA LEU A 315 13.78 -0.31 4.52
C LEU A 315 12.93 -0.97 5.62
N HIS A 316 13.56 -1.42 6.70
CA HIS A 316 12.92 -2.12 7.80
C HIS A 316 11.96 -1.21 8.58
N ALA A 317 12.24 0.09 8.69
CA ALA A 317 11.25 1.06 9.19
C ALA A 317 9.99 1.08 8.29
N GLY A 318 10.17 1.01 6.97
CA GLY A 318 9.08 0.85 6.01
C GLY A 318 8.35 -0.49 6.15
N GLU A 319 9.05 -1.58 6.43
CA GLU A 319 8.47 -2.90 6.69
C GLU A 319 7.61 -2.91 7.96
N ILE A 320 8.11 -2.31 9.05
CA ILE A 320 7.34 -2.10 10.29
C ILE A 320 6.08 -1.28 9.99
N ALA A 321 6.18 -0.24 9.17
CA ALA A 321 5.01 0.52 8.72
C ALA A 321 4.04 -0.35 7.88
N GLY A 322 4.55 -1.25 7.05
CA GLY A 322 3.77 -2.27 6.34
C GLY A 322 2.92 -3.15 7.27
N PHE A 323 3.53 -3.68 8.33
CA PHE A 323 2.80 -4.43 9.37
C PHE A 323 1.80 -3.57 10.13
N GLY A 324 2.13 -2.30 10.40
CA GLY A 324 1.20 -1.33 10.98
C GLY A 324 -0.04 -1.09 10.09
N MET A 325 0.15 -0.94 8.78
CA MET A 325 -0.94 -0.82 7.81
C MET A 325 -1.81 -2.08 7.79
N LEU A 326 -1.19 -3.26 7.78
CA LEU A 326 -1.91 -4.53 7.85
C LEU A 326 -2.75 -4.62 9.15
N GLY A 327 -2.16 -4.25 10.28
CA GLY A 327 -2.85 -4.19 11.56
C GLY A 327 -4.05 -3.22 11.55
N ALA A 328 -3.90 -2.07 10.89
CA ALA A 328 -4.98 -1.10 10.73
C ALA A 328 -6.14 -1.67 9.90
N PHE A 329 -5.85 -2.28 8.75
CA PHE A 329 -6.87 -2.89 7.89
C PHE A 329 -7.57 -4.07 8.59
N ILE A 330 -6.83 -4.98 9.22
CA ILE A 330 -7.42 -6.11 9.97
C ILE A 330 -8.32 -5.61 11.10
N THR A 331 -7.83 -4.63 11.88
CA THR A 331 -8.58 -4.07 13.00
C THR A 331 -9.90 -3.48 12.52
N ARG A 332 -9.85 -2.65 11.48
CA ARG A 332 -11.06 -2.01 10.94
C ARG A 332 -12.00 -3.02 10.28
N ALA A 333 -11.48 -3.97 9.52
CA ALA A 333 -12.27 -4.92 8.76
C ALA A 333 -12.97 -5.95 9.66
N TYR A 334 -12.27 -6.47 10.67
CA TYR A 334 -12.69 -7.68 11.38
C TYR A 334 -12.87 -7.50 12.90
N LEU A 335 -12.16 -6.56 13.53
CA LEU A 335 -12.10 -6.46 15.00
C LEU A 335 -12.81 -5.21 15.56
N ASP A 336 -13.44 -4.42 14.70
CA ASP A 336 -13.95 -3.09 15.07
C ASP A 336 -15.37 -3.12 15.71
N ALA A 337 -16.08 -4.24 15.61
CA ALA A 337 -17.43 -4.39 16.20
C ALA A 337 -17.52 -3.97 17.68
N PRO A 338 -16.63 -4.42 18.60
CA PRO A 338 -16.64 -3.97 19.99
C PRO A 338 -16.25 -2.50 20.18
N LEU A 339 -15.42 -1.95 19.29
CA LEU A 339 -14.89 -0.59 19.43
C LEU A 339 -15.90 0.49 19.04
N GLN A 340 -16.89 0.15 18.21
CA GLN A 340 -17.91 1.09 17.71
C GLN A 340 -18.76 1.74 18.82
N ARG A 341 -18.87 1.09 19.99
CA ARG A 341 -19.67 1.59 21.13
C ARG A 341 -18.92 2.62 21.99
N LEU A 342 -17.61 2.78 21.77
CA LEU A 342 -16.81 3.73 22.51
C LEU A 342 -17.07 5.16 22.01
N ALA A 343 -16.92 6.15 22.89
CA ALA A 343 -16.88 7.56 22.51
C ALA A 343 -15.75 7.81 21.52
N LEU A 344 -15.88 8.82 20.65
CA LEU A 344 -14.96 9.05 19.52
C LEU A 344 -13.48 8.97 19.92
N ALA A 345 -13.02 9.77 20.88
CA ALA A 345 -11.62 9.78 21.31
C ALA A 345 -11.14 8.41 21.81
N ALA A 346 -11.94 7.74 22.65
CA ALA A 346 -11.63 6.41 23.16
C ALA A 346 -11.63 5.35 22.04
N ARG A 347 -12.53 5.48 21.06
CA ARG A 347 -12.61 4.62 19.88
C ARG A 347 -11.36 4.76 19.02
N LEU A 348 -10.93 5.99 18.72
CA LEU A 348 -9.74 6.24 17.91
C LEU A 348 -8.48 5.70 18.60
N ALA A 349 -8.35 5.95 19.91
CA ALA A 349 -7.24 5.44 20.71
C ALA A 349 -7.23 3.89 20.75
N ALA A 350 -8.37 3.27 21.06
CA ALA A 350 -8.48 1.81 21.14
C ALA A 350 -8.20 1.13 19.79
N ARG A 351 -8.69 1.70 18.68
CA ARG A 351 -8.37 1.21 17.33
C ARG A 351 -6.88 1.28 17.03
N THR A 352 -6.24 2.37 17.40
CA THR A 352 -4.80 2.58 17.13
C THR A 352 -3.97 1.59 17.93
N LEU A 353 -4.28 1.40 19.21
CA LEU A 353 -3.59 0.43 20.08
C LEU A 353 -3.81 -1.01 19.60
N LEU A 354 -5.06 -1.36 19.24
CA LEU A 354 -5.36 -2.69 18.71
C LEU A 354 -4.66 -2.94 17.37
N ALA A 355 -4.65 -1.96 16.47
CA ALA A 355 -3.94 -2.06 15.20
C ALA A 355 -2.43 -2.24 15.40
N ALA A 356 -1.83 -1.52 16.33
CA ALA A 356 -0.42 -1.70 16.69
C ALA A 356 -0.15 -3.11 17.24
N ALA A 357 -1.00 -3.63 18.13
CA ALA A 357 -0.89 -4.99 18.66
C ALA A 357 -1.04 -6.05 17.56
N VAL A 358 -2.04 -5.92 16.67
CA VAL A 358 -2.24 -6.86 15.55
C VAL A 358 -1.06 -6.81 14.58
N GLY A 359 -0.57 -5.62 14.25
CA GLY A 359 0.63 -5.44 13.43
C GLY A 359 1.87 -6.08 14.06
N ALA A 360 2.06 -5.91 15.37
CA ALA A 360 3.15 -6.55 16.11
C ALA A 360 3.05 -8.08 16.11
N VAL A 361 1.84 -8.64 16.27
CA VAL A 361 1.62 -10.08 16.15
C VAL A 361 1.98 -10.58 14.75
N ALA A 362 1.59 -9.85 13.70
CA ALA A 362 1.95 -10.20 12.31
C ALA A 362 3.48 -10.11 12.07
N TYR A 363 4.13 -9.09 12.62
CA TYR A 363 5.59 -8.93 12.59
C TYR A 363 6.29 -10.12 13.27
N VAL A 364 5.90 -10.44 14.50
CA VAL A 364 6.47 -11.57 15.26
C VAL A 364 6.22 -12.89 14.54
N PHE A 365 5.01 -13.08 14.00
CA PHE A 365 4.69 -14.26 13.20
C PHE A 365 5.62 -14.38 11.98
N TYR A 366 5.79 -13.32 11.20
CA TYR A 366 6.60 -13.34 9.99
C TYR A 366 8.05 -13.77 10.27
N TYR A 367 8.65 -13.23 11.33
CA TYR A 367 10.03 -13.56 11.71
C TYR A 367 10.17 -14.84 12.56
N SER A 368 9.07 -15.44 13.02
CA SER A 368 9.08 -16.68 13.80
C SER A 368 9.42 -17.93 12.98
N SER A 369 9.68 -19.04 13.66
CA SER A 369 9.81 -20.36 13.03
C SER A 369 8.53 -20.81 12.32
N ALA A 370 7.35 -20.43 12.82
CA ALA A 370 6.08 -20.75 12.18
C ALA A 370 5.92 -20.00 10.85
N GLY A 371 6.25 -18.70 10.82
CA GLY A 371 6.28 -17.91 9.59
C GLY A 371 7.30 -18.43 8.60
N THR A 372 8.45 -18.87 9.10
CA THR A 372 9.50 -19.52 8.30
C THR A 372 8.99 -20.78 7.60
N ALA A 373 8.35 -21.67 8.35
CA ALA A 373 7.79 -22.91 7.82
C ALA A 373 6.61 -22.65 6.85
N LEU A 374 5.73 -21.70 7.16
CA LEU A 374 4.54 -21.43 6.35
C LEU A 374 4.86 -20.71 5.04
N LEU A 375 5.80 -19.77 5.08
CA LEU A 375 6.11 -18.90 3.95
C LEU A 375 7.27 -19.42 3.09
N GLY A 376 8.03 -20.41 3.59
CA GLY A 376 9.19 -20.97 2.91
C GLY A 376 10.38 -20.01 2.88
N ARG A 377 10.43 -19.04 3.80
CA ARG A 377 11.48 -18.02 3.89
C ARG A 377 12.75 -18.56 4.56
N VAL A 378 13.84 -17.82 4.45
CA VAL A 378 15.08 -18.12 5.18
C VAL A 378 14.95 -17.60 6.63
N PRO A 379 15.33 -18.38 7.66
CA PRO A 379 15.32 -17.90 9.04
C PRO A 379 16.17 -16.63 9.25
N GLY A 380 15.74 -15.78 10.19
CA GLY A 380 16.46 -14.57 10.60
C GLY A 380 15.81 -13.26 10.15
N ILE A 381 16.34 -12.16 10.68
CA ILE A 381 16.02 -10.79 10.27
C ILE A 381 17.15 -10.32 9.37
N GLY A 382 16.82 -9.55 8.34
CA GLY A 382 17.84 -8.95 7.50
C GLY A 382 18.35 -9.87 6.38
N GLN A 383 17.46 -10.64 5.77
CA GLN A 383 17.79 -11.45 4.59
C GLN A 383 17.53 -10.61 3.32
N PRO A 384 18.52 -10.37 2.45
CA PRO A 384 18.33 -9.59 1.21
C PRO A 384 17.30 -10.21 0.26
N GLU A 385 17.18 -11.53 0.32
CA GLU A 385 16.28 -12.31 -0.52
C GLU A 385 14.87 -12.43 0.09
N ASP A 386 14.57 -11.75 1.21
CA ASP A 386 13.27 -11.81 1.84
C ASP A 386 12.74 -10.44 2.24
N THR A 387 11.62 -10.03 1.64
CA THR A 387 10.93 -8.78 2.00
C THR A 387 9.52 -9.06 2.54
N PRO A 388 9.23 -8.74 3.82
CA PRO A 388 7.88 -8.88 4.39
C PRO A 388 6.83 -8.02 3.69
N LEU A 389 7.25 -6.99 2.95
CA LEU A 389 6.34 -6.13 2.18
C LEU A 389 5.50 -6.92 1.17
N VAL A 390 6.03 -7.98 0.56
CA VAL A 390 5.26 -8.77 -0.41
C VAL A 390 4.12 -9.51 0.27
N TRP A 391 4.40 -10.16 1.39
CA TRP A 391 3.40 -10.89 2.15
C TRP A 391 2.35 -9.93 2.75
N THR A 392 2.80 -8.84 3.38
CA THR A 392 1.89 -7.85 3.98
C THR A 392 1.01 -7.17 2.94
N LEU A 393 1.54 -6.79 1.76
CA LEU A 393 0.76 -6.18 0.69
C LEU A 393 -0.17 -7.17 -0.01
N LEU A 394 0.20 -8.46 -0.14
CA LEU A 394 -0.71 -9.48 -0.62
C LEU A 394 -1.91 -9.62 0.32
N PHE A 395 -1.64 -9.64 1.63
CA PHE A 395 -2.68 -9.68 2.64
C PHE A 395 -3.58 -8.45 2.53
N ILE A 396 -2.99 -7.25 2.48
CA ILE A 396 -3.74 -6.00 2.30
C ILE A 396 -4.55 -6.02 1.00
N ALA A 397 -4.02 -6.53 -0.11
CA ALA A 397 -4.75 -6.65 -1.37
C ALA A 397 -6.02 -7.50 -1.22
N VAL A 398 -5.93 -8.65 -0.54
CA VAL A 398 -7.10 -9.51 -0.28
C VAL A 398 -8.12 -8.80 0.60
N VAL A 399 -7.68 -8.13 1.66
CA VAL A 399 -8.57 -7.35 2.54
C VAL A 399 -9.25 -6.21 1.77
N LEU A 400 -8.49 -5.47 0.95
CA LEU A 400 -9.03 -4.39 0.12
C LEU A 400 -10.02 -4.90 -0.91
N CYS A 401 -9.75 -6.02 -1.59
CA CYS A 401 -10.72 -6.66 -2.47
C CYS A 401 -12.01 -7.00 -1.71
N GLN A 402 -11.89 -7.61 -0.53
CA GLN A 402 -13.07 -7.95 0.27
C GLN A 402 -13.88 -6.71 0.65
N LEU A 403 -13.23 -5.64 1.11
CA LEU A 403 -13.89 -4.41 1.55
C LEU A 403 -14.48 -3.62 0.38
N GLU A 404 -13.71 -3.40 -0.69
CA GLU A 404 -14.06 -2.47 -1.77
C GLU A 404 -14.86 -3.15 -2.90
N PHE A 405 -14.51 -4.40 -3.25
CA PHE A 405 -15.10 -5.09 -4.40
C PHE A 405 -16.24 -6.01 -3.99
N PHE A 406 -16.05 -6.80 -2.92
CA PHE A 406 -17.07 -7.71 -2.37
C PHE A 406 -17.99 -7.04 -1.35
N ARG A 407 -17.72 -5.77 -0.98
CA ARG A 407 -18.51 -5.00 0.01
C ARG A 407 -18.73 -5.77 1.31
N GLY A 408 -17.70 -6.45 1.80
CA GLY A 408 -17.73 -7.23 3.04
C GLY A 408 -18.42 -8.60 2.95
N TRP A 409 -18.87 -9.06 1.79
CA TRP A 409 -19.31 -10.46 1.61
C TRP A 409 -18.15 -11.44 1.96
N PRO A 410 -18.41 -12.67 2.50
CA PRO A 410 -19.70 -13.34 2.75
C PRO A 410 -20.46 -12.92 4.01
N LEU A 411 -19.76 -12.43 5.03
CA LEU A 411 -20.40 -11.96 6.26
C LEU A 411 -20.31 -10.44 6.29
N THR A 412 -21.33 -9.81 5.69
CA THR A 412 -21.44 -8.35 5.60
C THR A 412 -21.42 -7.72 6.99
N ARG A 413 -20.83 -6.52 7.05
CA ARG A 413 -20.98 -5.66 8.21
C ARG A 413 -22.44 -5.22 8.26
N MET A 414 -23.18 -5.60 9.29
CA MET A 414 -24.63 -5.34 9.36
C MET A 414 -25.01 -3.85 9.36
N ASP A 415 -24.04 -2.95 9.60
CA ASP A 415 -24.23 -1.50 9.46
C ASP A 415 -24.43 -1.08 7.98
N ASP A 416 -23.92 -1.85 7.01
CA ASP A 416 -24.02 -1.57 5.56
C ASP A 416 -25.33 -2.07 4.93
N GLU A 417 -26.13 -2.89 5.62
CA GLU A 417 -27.44 -3.33 5.10
C GLU A 417 -28.45 -2.17 5.06
N GLY A 418 -28.26 -1.14 5.89
CA GLY A 418 -29.10 0.06 5.90
C GLY A 418 -28.83 1.02 4.73
N ALA A 419 -27.63 1.00 4.14
CA ALA A 419 -27.25 1.83 3.00
C ALA A 419 -27.53 1.17 1.64
N ARG A 420 -27.96 -0.11 1.64
CA ARG A 420 -28.27 -0.91 0.43
C ARG A 420 -29.76 -0.92 0.04
N ARG A 421 -30.60 -0.08 0.66
CA ARG A 421 -32.00 0.09 0.27
C ARG A 421 -32.27 1.48 -0.26
#